data_AF-A0A954I6E4-F1
#
_entry.id   AF-A0A954I6E4-F1
#
_cell.length_a   1.000
_cell.length_b   1.000
_cell.length_c   1.000
_cell.angle_alpha   90.00
_cell.angle_beta   90.00
_cell.angle_gamma   90.00
#
_symmetry.space_group_name_H-M   'P 1'
#
loop_
_entity.id
_entity.type
_entity.pdbx_description
1 polymer ?
#
loop_
_entity_poly.entity_id
_entity_poly.type
_entity_poly.pdbx_seq_one_letter_code
_entity_poly.pdbx_strand_id
1 'polypeptide(L)'
;MSLPAQPFFATAAQRAQLARQRFFDEGQRPSGLVGEAVIQSWNRCLAARRRPQDVVAFDPVSAARAQTAAMRARPLLEAVRGELEQLETTLRGTACRVMLTDSQGVIVHVSQGEALADALVMPAAARVGVNLAEA
;
A
#
# COMPACT_ATOMS: atom_id res chain seq x y z
N MET A 1 21.36 -26.45 -15.90
CA MET A 1 20.96 -26.96 -14.57
C MET A 1 19.56 -26.42 -14.31
N SER A 2 18.53 -27.22 -14.60
CA SER A 2 17.13 -26.78 -14.61
C SER A 2 16.60 -26.72 -13.18
N LEU A 3 16.02 -25.59 -12.77
CA LEU A 3 15.33 -25.45 -11.49
C LEU A 3 14.18 -26.47 -11.41
N PRO A 4 14.01 -27.21 -10.30
CA PRO A 4 12.85 -28.06 -10.15
C PRO A 4 11.59 -27.20 -10.14
N ALA A 5 10.60 -27.60 -10.95
CA ALA A 5 9.25 -27.03 -10.88
C ALA A 5 8.67 -27.33 -9.50
N GLN A 6 8.68 -26.36 -8.59
CA GLN A 6 8.04 -26.49 -7.28
C GLN A 6 6.51 -26.49 -7.49
N PRO A 7 5.79 -27.63 -7.31
CA PRO A 7 4.41 -27.74 -7.78
C PRO A 7 3.35 -27.22 -6.79
N PHE A 8 3.72 -26.76 -5.59
CA PHE A 8 2.77 -26.63 -4.47
C PHE A 8 2.90 -25.32 -3.69
N PHE A 9 2.61 -24.18 -4.32
CA PHE A 9 2.33 -22.99 -3.53
C PHE A 9 0.88 -23.01 -3.06
N ALA A 10 0.63 -23.41 -1.82
CA ALA A 10 -0.74 -23.60 -1.33
C ALA A 10 -1.53 -22.28 -1.26
N THR A 11 -0.88 -21.11 -1.11
CA THR A 11 -1.54 -19.78 -1.17
C THR A 11 -0.65 -18.68 -1.75
N ALA A 12 -1.26 -17.54 -2.15
CA ALA A 12 -0.54 -16.34 -2.56
C ALA A 12 0.36 -15.78 -1.45
N ALA A 13 -0.08 -15.87 -0.18
CA ALA A 13 0.70 -15.45 0.97
C ALA A 13 1.99 -16.27 1.13
N GLN A 14 1.92 -17.59 0.94
CA GLN A 14 3.10 -18.45 0.98
C GLN A 14 4.09 -18.15 -0.15
N ARG A 15 3.60 -17.84 -1.37
CA ARG A 15 4.47 -17.38 -2.48
C ARG A 15 5.18 -16.10 -2.14
N ALA A 16 4.45 -15.12 -1.61
CA ALA A 16 5.02 -13.84 -1.21
C ALA A 16 6.06 -14.02 -0.09
N GLN A 17 5.80 -14.89 0.89
CA GLN A 17 6.75 -15.17 1.97
C GLN A 17 8.05 -15.80 1.46
N LEU A 18 7.97 -16.79 0.57
CA LEU A 18 9.16 -17.39 -0.04
C LEU A 18 9.91 -16.39 -0.91
N ALA A 19 9.20 -15.54 -1.65
CA ALA A 19 9.81 -14.48 -2.44
C ALA A 19 10.60 -13.50 -1.56
N ARG A 20 10.04 -13.14 -0.39
CA ARG A 20 10.70 -12.28 0.60
C ARG A 20 11.97 -12.95 1.13
N GLN A 21 11.90 -14.21 1.55
CA GLN A 21 13.07 -14.96 2.04
C GLN A 21 14.19 -14.99 0.98
N ARG A 22 13.86 -15.40 -0.26
CA ARG A 22 14.85 -15.45 -1.34
C ARG A 22 15.49 -14.09 -1.60
N PHE A 23 14.68 -13.03 -1.63
CA PHE A 23 15.17 -11.70 -1.97
C PHE A 23 15.97 -11.05 -0.83
N PHE A 24 15.42 -11.03 0.39
CA PHE A 24 16.01 -10.29 1.51
C PHE A 24 17.05 -11.09 2.29
N ASP A 25 16.89 -12.41 2.40
CA ASP A 25 17.78 -13.25 3.23
C ASP A 25 18.84 -13.94 2.36
N GLU A 26 18.47 -14.43 1.18
CA GLU A 26 19.37 -15.20 0.30
C GLU A 26 20.00 -14.35 -0.83
N GLY A 27 19.57 -13.10 -1.02
CA GLY A 27 20.03 -12.22 -2.10
C GLY A 27 19.69 -12.68 -3.51
N GLN A 28 18.74 -13.62 -3.64
CA GLN A 28 18.31 -14.19 -4.91
C GLN A 28 17.07 -13.48 -5.46
N ARG A 29 17.06 -13.24 -6.76
CA ARG A 29 15.91 -12.64 -7.44
C ARG A 29 14.73 -13.63 -7.51
N PRO A 30 13.56 -13.34 -6.91
CA PRO A 30 12.44 -14.28 -6.79
C PRO A 30 11.51 -14.23 -8.03
N SER A 31 12.07 -14.27 -9.23
CA SER A 31 11.29 -14.20 -10.47
C SER A 31 10.26 -15.33 -10.55
N GLY A 32 9.03 -14.98 -10.94
CA GLY A 32 7.90 -15.92 -11.04
C GLY A 32 7.18 -16.22 -9.71
N LEU A 33 7.76 -15.88 -8.55
CA LEU A 33 7.06 -15.99 -7.27
C LEU A 33 6.16 -14.78 -6.98
N VAL A 34 6.59 -13.60 -7.41
CA VAL A 34 5.87 -12.33 -7.34
C VAL A 34 6.04 -11.56 -8.65
N GLY A 35 5.15 -10.59 -8.89
CA GLY A 35 5.23 -9.73 -10.08
C GLY A 35 6.51 -8.89 -10.09
N GLU A 36 6.98 -8.56 -11.29
CA GLU A 36 8.22 -7.80 -11.50
C GLU A 36 8.19 -6.43 -10.82
N ALA A 37 7.05 -5.75 -10.82
CA ALA A 37 6.87 -4.46 -10.13
C ALA A 37 7.15 -4.54 -8.61
N VAL A 38 6.86 -5.69 -7.97
CA VAL A 38 7.15 -5.91 -6.54
C VAL A 38 8.66 -6.03 -6.33
N ILE A 39 9.34 -6.78 -7.19
CA ILE A 39 10.81 -6.93 -7.13
C ILE A 39 11.49 -5.56 -7.33
N GLN A 40 11.01 -4.76 -8.28
CA GLN A 40 11.52 -3.40 -8.50
C GLN A 40 11.28 -2.48 -7.31
N SER A 41 10.10 -2.55 -6.69
CA SER A 41 9.80 -1.80 -5.46
C SER A 41 10.76 -2.18 -4.32
N TRP A 42 11.02 -3.47 -4.10
CA TRP A 42 11.98 -3.89 -3.08
C TRP A 42 13.41 -3.42 -3.35
N ASN A 43 13.85 -3.44 -4.62
CA ASN A 43 15.14 -2.86 -5.00
C ASN A 43 15.23 -1.37 -4.67
N ARG A 44 14.17 -0.59 -4.94
CA ARG A 44 14.13 0.83 -4.57
C ARG A 44 14.20 1.02 -3.05
N CYS A 45 13.49 0.21 -2.27
CA CYS A 45 13.56 0.25 -0.81
C CYS A 45 15.00 -0.03 -0.29
N LEU A 46 15.67 -1.05 -0.83
CA LEU A 46 17.06 -1.35 -0.47
C LEU A 46 18.02 -0.24 -0.87
N ALA A 47 17.84 0.35 -2.07
CA ALA A 47 18.63 1.49 -2.53
C ALA A 47 18.47 2.71 -1.61
N ALA A 48 17.25 2.92 -1.08
CA ALA A 48 16.95 3.92 -0.05
C ALA A 48 17.42 3.53 1.37
N ARG A 49 18.23 2.45 1.50
CA ARG A 49 18.76 1.91 2.76
C ARG A 49 17.68 1.54 3.80
N ARG A 50 16.46 1.23 3.34
CA ARG A 50 15.39 0.71 4.20
C ARG A 50 15.66 -0.77 4.49
N ARG A 51 15.34 -1.21 5.70
CA ARG A 51 15.47 -2.62 6.10
C ARG A 51 14.11 -3.28 6.24
N PRO A 52 13.97 -4.58 5.94
CA PRO A 52 12.70 -5.30 6.06
C PRO A 52 12.07 -5.27 7.45
N GLN A 53 12.89 -5.14 8.50
CA GLN A 53 12.48 -5.06 9.90
C GLN A 53 12.15 -3.63 10.37
N ASP A 54 12.36 -2.60 9.54
CA ASP A 54 12.01 -1.24 9.93
C ASP A 54 10.49 -1.11 10.05
N VAL A 55 10.02 -0.51 11.14
CA VAL A 55 8.60 -0.18 11.29
C VAL A 55 8.24 0.86 10.23
N VAL A 56 7.25 0.55 9.40
CA VAL A 56 6.74 1.50 8.42
C VAL A 56 5.93 2.56 9.16
N ALA A 57 6.55 3.73 9.38
CA ALA A 57 5.84 4.92 9.81
C ALA A 57 5.29 5.65 8.58
N PHE A 58 4.00 5.97 8.62
CA PHE A 58 3.37 6.85 7.66
C PHE A 58 3.23 8.22 8.30
N ASP A 59 4.21 9.08 8.05
CA ASP A 59 4.26 10.38 8.72
C ASP A 59 3.16 11.30 8.18
N PRO A 60 2.37 11.93 9.08
CA PRO A 60 1.46 12.97 8.65
C PRO A 60 2.25 14.13 8.07
N VAL A 61 1.77 14.69 6.95
CA VAL A 61 2.31 15.96 6.47
C VAL A 61 1.93 17.09 7.43
N SER A 62 2.61 18.23 7.34
CA SER A 62 2.25 19.41 8.12
C SER A 62 0.79 19.81 7.85
N ALA A 63 0.14 20.43 8.85
CA ALA A 63 -1.26 20.88 8.72
C ALA A 63 -1.47 21.77 7.49
N ALA A 64 -0.53 22.68 7.21
CA ALA A 64 -0.58 23.54 6.01
C ALA A 64 -0.52 22.75 4.69
N ARG A 65 0.31 21.70 4.62
CA ARG A 65 0.37 20.82 3.45
C ARG A 65 -0.91 20.00 3.30
N ALA A 66 -1.45 19.45 4.38
CA ALA A 66 -2.71 18.71 4.36
C ALA A 66 -3.87 19.61 3.89
N GLN A 67 -3.96 20.84 4.41
CA GLN A 67 -4.97 21.81 4.00
C GLN A 67 -4.83 22.19 2.53
N THR A 68 -3.61 22.42 2.05
CA THR A 68 -3.34 22.71 0.64
C THR A 68 -3.76 21.57 -0.27
N ALA A 69 -3.43 20.33 0.09
CA ALA A 69 -3.84 19.13 -0.64
C ALA A 69 -5.37 18.99 -0.68
N ALA A 70 -6.04 19.16 0.46
CA ALA A 70 -7.50 19.11 0.56
C ALA A 70 -8.19 20.19 -0.29
N MET A 71 -7.68 21.43 -0.28
CA MET A 71 -8.23 22.50 -1.13
C MET A 71 -8.08 22.19 -2.61
N ARG A 72 -6.92 21.67 -3.04
CA ARG A 72 -6.68 21.29 -4.45
C ARG A 72 -7.53 20.11 -4.90
N ALA A 73 -7.76 19.14 -4.02
CA ALA A 73 -8.57 17.97 -4.32
C ALA A 73 -10.08 18.27 -4.32
N ARG A 74 -10.52 19.41 -3.80
CA ARG A 74 -11.93 19.76 -3.62
C ARG A 74 -12.78 19.59 -4.90
N PRO A 75 -12.38 20.12 -6.08
CA PRO A 75 -13.19 19.99 -7.28
C PRO A 75 -13.31 18.54 -7.75
N LEU A 76 -12.23 17.75 -7.61
CA LEU A 76 -12.23 16.33 -7.92
C LEU A 76 -13.19 15.58 -6.99
N LEU A 77 -13.07 15.79 -5.67
CA LEU A 77 -13.92 15.15 -4.67
C LEU A 77 -15.41 15.48 -4.85
N GLU A 78 -15.72 16.69 -5.30
CA GLU A 78 -17.09 17.08 -5.64
C GLU A 78 -17.58 16.39 -6.92
N ALA A 79 -16.72 16.26 -7.93
CA ALA A 79 -17.05 15.59 -9.19
C ALA A 79 -17.24 14.07 -9.05
N VAL A 80 -16.49 13.40 -8.17
CA VAL A 80 -16.55 11.94 -8.00
C VAL A 80 -17.35 11.49 -6.78
N ARG A 81 -18.11 12.39 -6.15
CA ARG A 81 -18.78 12.12 -4.87
C ARG A 81 -19.72 10.92 -4.96
N GLY A 82 -20.56 10.87 -5.99
CA GLY A 82 -21.54 9.79 -6.15
C GLY A 82 -20.87 8.44 -6.36
N GLU A 83 -19.79 8.40 -7.13
CA GLU A 83 -18.99 7.22 -7.40
C GLU A 83 -18.28 6.71 -6.14
N LEU A 84 -17.72 7.64 -5.34
CA LEU A 84 -17.13 7.30 -4.05
C LEU A 84 -18.19 6.73 -3.10
N GLU A 85 -19.36 7.37 -2.97
CA GLU A 85 -20.45 6.88 -2.12
C GLU A 85 -20.94 5.50 -2.56
N GLN A 86 -21.05 5.25 -3.86
CA GLN A 86 -21.44 3.95 -4.41
C GLN A 86 -20.38 2.87 -4.14
N LEU A 87 -19.10 3.20 -4.32
CA LEU A 87 -17.99 2.30 -4.06
C LEU A 87 -17.91 1.95 -2.56
N GLU A 88 -18.02 2.96 -1.70
CA GLU A 88 -18.09 2.77 -0.24
C GLU A 88 -19.27 1.88 0.14
N THR A 89 -20.43 2.09 -0.48
CA THR A 89 -21.62 1.27 -0.24
C THR A 89 -21.41 -0.19 -0.64
N THR A 90 -20.77 -0.41 -1.78
CA THR A 90 -20.49 -1.76 -2.31
C THR A 90 -19.49 -2.52 -1.44
N LEU A 91 -18.55 -1.80 -0.82
CA LEU A 91 -17.51 -2.37 0.04
C LEU A 91 -17.95 -2.47 1.52
N ARG A 92 -19.15 -2.01 1.89
CA ARG A 92 -19.66 -2.17 3.26
C ARG A 92 -19.70 -3.64 3.65
N GLY A 93 -19.27 -3.94 4.87
CA GLY A 93 -19.17 -5.31 5.39
C GLY A 93 -17.95 -6.09 4.90
N THR A 94 -17.10 -5.49 4.07
CA THR A 94 -15.78 -6.04 3.73
C THR A 94 -14.69 -5.42 4.60
N ALA A 95 -13.50 -6.03 4.56
CA ALA A 95 -12.29 -5.51 5.17
C ALA A 95 -11.61 -4.37 4.37
N CYS A 96 -12.20 -3.95 3.25
CA CYS A 96 -11.58 -3.02 2.33
C CYS A 96 -11.88 -1.57 2.73
N ARG A 97 -10.90 -0.69 2.50
CA ARG A 97 -11.06 0.76 2.65
C ARG A 97 -10.73 1.44 1.33
N VAL A 98 -11.48 2.48 1.00
CA VAL A 98 -11.22 3.35 -0.16
C VAL A 98 -10.37 4.52 0.32
N MET A 99 -9.33 4.83 -0.44
CA MET A 99 -8.46 5.98 -0.20
C MET A 99 -8.26 6.74 -1.50
N LEU A 100 -8.30 8.07 -1.43
CA LEU A 100 -7.90 8.93 -2.54
C LEU A 100 -6.66 9.70 -2.14
N THR A 101 -5.64 9.68 -3.00
CA THR A 101 -4.43 10.49 -2.85
C THR A 101 -4.37 11.59 -3.89
N ASP A 102 -3.73 12.70 -3.57
CA ASP A 102 -3.29 13.66 -4.57
C ASP A 102 -2.08 13.13 -5.38
N SER A 103 -1.59 13.93 -6.33
CA SER A 103 -0.45 13.57 -7.19
C SER A 103 0.88 13.47 -6.44
N GLN A 104 0.93 13.85 -5.16
CA GLN A 104 2.11 13.75 -4.30
C GLN A 104 1.98 12.61 -3.29
N GLY A 105 0.93 11.80 -3.37
CA GLY A 105 0.68 10.68 -2.47
C GLY A 105 0.03 11.07 -1.15
N VAL A 106 -0.37 12.34 -0.96
CA VAL A 106 -1.07 12.78 0.25
C VAL A 106 -2.51 12.32 0.18
N ILE A 107 -2.96 11.60 1.21
CA ILE A 107 -4.35 11.16 1.32
C ILE A 107 -5.26 12.36 1.54
N VAL A 108 -6.26 12.51 0.66
CA VAL A 108 -7.25 13.59 0.68
C VAL A 108 -8.67 13.10 0.99
N HIS A 109 -8.92 11.79 0.89
CA HIS A 109 -10.17 11.16 1.32
C HIS A 109 -9.91 9.73 1.80
N VAL A 110 -10.65 9.31 2.81
CA VAL A 110 -10.66 7.92 3.30
C VAL A 110 -12.10 7.54 3.64
N SER A 111 -12.54 6.39 3.16
CA SER A 111 -13.86 5.86 3.49
C SER A 111 -13.99 5.52 4.97
N GLN A 112 -15.22 5.65 5.45
CA GLN A 112 -15.61 5.12 6.75
C GLN A 112 -15.68 3.59 6.68
N GLY A 113 -15.20 2.92 7.73
CA GLY A 113 -15.17 1.46 7.80
C GLY A 113 -14.27 1.00 8.94
N GLU A 114 -14.59 -0.14 9.52
CA GLU A 114 -13.77 -0.74 10.57
C GLU A 114 -12.50 -1.29 9.94
N ALA A 115 -11.34 -0.89 10.49
CA ALA A 115 -10.10 -1.58 10.19
C ALA A 115 -10.22 -3.02 10.71
N LEU A 116 -9.73 -3.99 9.93
CA LEU A 116 -9.55 -5.35 10.46
C LEU A 116 -8.75 -5.29 11.76
N ALA A 117 -9.18 -6.07 12.76
CA ALA A 117 -8.53 -6.10 14.08
C ALA A 117 -7.01 -6.40 13.98
N ASP A 118 -6.60 -7.18 12.98
CA ASP A 118 -5.19 -7.56 12.74
C ASP A 118 -4.47 -6.70 11.68
N ALA A 119 -5.08 -5.62 11.19
CA ALA A 119 -4.44 -4.75 10.21
C ALA A 119 -3.33 -3.91 10.87
N LEU A 120 -2.08 -4.27 10.63
CA LEU A 120 -0.92 -3.54 11.16
C LEU A 120 -0.67 -2.20 10.46
N VAL A 121 -0.96 -2.12 9.16
CA VAL A 121 -0.62 -0.96 8.31
C VAL A 121 -1.77 0.04 8.20
N MET A 122 -3.00 -0.45 8.06
CA MET A 122 -4.16 0.40 7.77
C MET A 122 -4.48 1.45 8.84
N PRO A 123 -4.36 1.18 10.15
CA PRO A 123 -4.59 2.19 11.18
C PRO A 123 -3.62 3.38 11.09
N ALA A 124 -2.38 3.14 10.67
CA ALA A 124 -1.37 4.17 10.50
C ALA A 124 -1.50 4.90 9.15
N ALA A 125 -1.77 4.16 8.07
CA ALA A 125 -1.78 4.69 6.71
C ALA A 125 -3.08 5.42 6.36
N ALA A 126 -4.25 4.91 6.74
CA ALA A 126 -5.54 5.33 6.18
C ALA A 126 -6.13 6.54 6.92
N ARG A 127 -5.41 7.68 6.89
CA ARG A 127 -5.81 8.95 7.48
C ARG A 127 -5.57 10.10 6.51
N VAL A 128 -6.52 11.03 6.41
CA VAL A 128 -6.33 12.26 5.61
C VAL A 128 -5.10 13.03 6.13
N GLY A 129 -4.27 13.50 5.19
CA GLY A 129 -3.00 14.18 5.49
C GLY A 129 -1.81 13.24 5.73
N VAL A 130 -1.98 11.93 5.67
CA VAL A 130 -0.85 10.99 5.61
C VAL A 130 -0.29 10.95 4.19
N ASN A 131 1.05 10.90 4.06
CA ASN A 131 1.70 10.71 2.77
C ASN A 131 2.06 9.23 2.53
N LEU A 132 1.61 8.68 1.41
CA LEU A 132 1.90 7.32 0.97
C LEU A 132 3.02 7.24 -0.10
N ALA A 133 3.56 8.38 -0.53
CA ALA A 133 4.62 8.39 -1.53
C ALA A 133 5.88 7.66 -1.03
N GLU A 134 6.58 7.00 -1.96
CA GLU A 134 7.95 6.56 -1.74
C GLU A 134 8.83 7.80 -1.48
N ALA A 135 9.69 7.74 -0.47
CA ALA A 135 10.61 8.83 -0.10
C ALA A 135 11.83 8.90 -1.03
#